data_AF-A0A956RHM9-F1
#
_entry.id   AF-A0A956RHM9-F1
#
_cell.length_a   1.000
_cell.length_b   1.000
_cell.length_c   1.000
_cell.angle_alpha   90.00
_cell.angle_beta   90.00
_cell.angle_gamma   90.00
#
_symmetry.space_group_name_H-M   'P 1'
#
loop_
_entity.id
_entity.type
_entity.pdbx_description
1 polymer ?
#
loop_
_entity_poly.entity_id
_entity_poly.type
_entity_poly.pdbx_seq_one_letter_code
_entity_poly.pdbx_strand_id
1 'polypeptide(L)'
;MSEQPRALSLLERVFTRSLVAVMSRYIGPKNEHDKAVADEFVRTMGLRGFFRYMKFVGAFVSAVEPVFGAANTQTLIGLASLIGGCGYCGYGHTLAGALLRFKETDELHPVHPHSIAALFELEDHDVIERLDQLLREPGYEDLRRQANRMYRIFLQELEPATEEDELLGQIVEFWMWTVECSIVEGVRIAPEEATSPHPVGADKALVQRYEAARAAERSTG
;
A
#
# COMPACT_ATOMS: atom_id res chain seq x y z
N MET A 1 -29.83 0.60 -8.09
CA MET A 1 -30.13 2.02 -7.80
C MET A 1 -28.93 2.57 -7.06
N SER A 2 -28.11 3.41 -7.69
CA SER A 2 -26.98 4.04 -7.00
C SER A 2 -27.57 5.10 -6.07
N GLU A 3 -27.54 4.84 -4.76
CA GLU A 3 -27.74 5.89 -3.78
C GLU A 3 -26.63 6.92 -3.98
N GLN A 4 -27.00 8.20 -4.04
CA GLN A 4 -26.02 9.27 -4.13
C GLN A 4 -25.15 9.25 -2.86
N PRO A 5 -23.82 9.33 -3.00
CA PRO A 5 -22.93 9.33 -1.84
C PRO A 5 -23.25 10.50 -0.91
N ARG A 6 -23.23 10.24 0.40
CA ARG A 6 -23.50 11.24 1.44
C ARG A 6 -22.57 12.44 1.30
N ALA A 7 -23.13 13.66 1.28
CA ALA A 7 -22.31 14.87 1.32
C ALA A 7 -21.63 15.04 2.70
N LEU A 8 -20.35 15.44 2.70
CA LEU A 8 -19.64 15.79 3.92
C LEU A 8 -20.16 17.13 4.50
N SER A 9 -20.32 17.16 5.82
CA SER A 9 -20.58 18.38 6.57
C SER A 9 -19.41 19.37 6.47
N LEU A 10 -19.61 20.62 6.89
CA LEU A 10 -18.53 21.62 6.95
C LEU A 10 -17.41 21.17 7.90
N LEU A 11 -17.78 20.60 9.05
CA LEU A 11 -16.83 20.11 10.05
C LEU A 11 -15.96 18.98 9.49
N GLU A 12 -16.58 18.01 8.82
CA GLU A 12 -15.86 16.89 8.19
C GLU A 12 -14.89 17.38 7.10
N ARG A 13 -15.31 18.34 6.25
CA ARG A 13 -14.43 18.93 5.23
C ARG A 13 -13.25 19.71 5.82
N VAL A 14 -13.46 20.44 6.91
CA VAL A 14 -12.38 21.13 7.62
C VAL A 14 -11.43 20.11 8.26
N PHE A 15 -11.98 19.05 8.83
CA PHE A 15 -11.20 17.96 9.41
C PHE A 15 -10.30 17.28 8.37
N THR A 16 -10.84 16.81 7.25
CA THR A 16 -10.05 16.07 6.24
C THR A 16 -8.95 16.92 5.62
N ARG A 17 -9.22 18.21 5.36
CA ARG A 17 -8.19 19.18 4.95
C ARG A 17 -7.07 19.32 5.99
N SER A 18 -7.45 19.44 7.25
CA SER A 18 -6.49 19.57 8.36
C SER A 18 -5.67 18.29 8.53
N LEU A 19 -6.30 17.13 8.40
CA LEU A 19 -5.65 15.82 8.44
C LEU A 19 -4.61 15.69 7.33
N VAL A 20 -4.95 16.01 6.08
CA VAL A 20 -4.03 15.94 4.94
C VAL A 20 -2.84 16.90 5.13
N ALA A 21 -3.08 18.10 5.68
CA ALA A 21 -2.01 19.04 5.99
C ALA A 21 -1.07 18.50 7.09
N VAL A 22 -1.61 17.83 8.11
CA VAL A 22 -0.82 17.16 9.16
C VAL A 22 -0.05 15.98 8.55
N MET A 23 -0.69 15.12 7.77
CA MET A 23 -0.02 14.01 7.09
C MET A 23 1.11 14.50 6.17
N SER A 24 0.88 15.61 5.45
CA SER A 24 1.91 16.26 4.61
C SER A 24 3.18 16.60 5.39
N ARG A 25 3.02 16.98 6.66
CA ARG A 25 4.13 17.35 7.55
C ARG A 25 4.88 16.15 8.11
N TYR A 26 4.19 15.06 8.43
CA TYR A 26 4.77 13.93 9.18
C TYR A 26 5.07 12.69 8.33
N ILE A 27 4.36 12.52 7.22
CA ILE A 27 4.44 11.33 6.35
C ILE A 27 5.07 11.68 4.99
N GLY A 28 5.13 12.95 4.64
CA GLY A 28 5.64 13.43 3.35
C GLY A 28 4.54 14.05 2.51
N PRO A 29 4.88 14.68 1.36
CA PRO A 29 3.94 15.43 0.54
C PRO A 29 2.66 14.63 0.21
N LYS A 30 1.51 15.30 0.30
CA LYS A 30 0.21 14.74 -0.04
C LYS A 30 -0.42 15.51 -1.19
N ASN A 31 -1.22 14.82 -1.99
CA ASN A 31 -1.88 15.34 -3.18
C ASN A 31 -3.42 15.34 -3.02
N GLU A 32 -4.12 15.67 -4.10
CA GLU A 32 -5.59 15.72 -4.09
C GLU A 32 -6.23 14.34 -3.90
N HIS A 33 -5.56 13.26 -4.32
CA HIS A 33 -6.04 11.89 -4.10
C HIS A 33 -6.00 11.50 -2.62
N ASP A 34 -4.94 11.87 -1.89
CA ASP A 34 -4.88 11.65 -0.43
C ASP A 34 -6.07 12.32 0.28
N LYS A 35 -6.46 13.52 -0.18
CA LYS A 35 -7.63 14.21 0.34
C LYS A 35 -8.93 13.52 -0.07
N ALA A 36 -9.07 13.08 -1.32
CA ALA A 36 -10.26 12.36 -1.80
C ALA A 36 -10.48 11.06 -1.00
N VAL A 37 -9.40 10.32 -0.75
CA VAL A 37 -9.43 9.10 0.07
C VAL A 37 -9.82 9.43 1.53
N ALA A 38 -9.24 10.46 2.13
CA ALA A 38 -9.63 10.89 3.48
C ALA A 38 -11.10 11.33 3.55
N ASP A 39 -11.59 12.03 2.53
CA ASP A 39 -13.00 12.41 2.39
C ASP A 39 -13.90 11.17 2.32
N GLU A 40 -13.51 10.15 1.57
CA GLU A 40 -14.27 8.90 1.43
C GLU A 40 -14.33 8.09 2.72
N PHE A 41 -13.20 7.92 3.41
CA PHE A 41 -13.22 7.25 4.72
C PHE A 41 -14.13 7.97 5.72
N VAL A 42 -14.08 9.31 5.78
CA VAL A 42 -14.97 10.07 6.66
C VAL A 42 -16.42 10.00 6.19
N ARG A 43 -16.67 9.96 4.88
CA ARG A 43 -18.01 9.81 4.32
C ARG A 43 -18.65 8.51 4.77
N THR A 44 -17.92 7.41 4.60
CA THR A 44 -18.39 6.04 4.82
C THR A 44 -18.45 5.67 6.29
N MET A 45 -17.47 6.09 7.10
CA MET A 45 -17.37 5.66 8.50
C MET A 45 -17.76 6.75 9.52
N GLY A 46 -17.86 8.01 9.08
CA GLY A 46 -17.86 9.18 9.94
C GLY A 46 -16.52 9.40 10.64
N LEU A 47 -16.36 10.56 11.31
CA LEU A 47 -15.12 10.89 12.03
C LEU A 47 -14.73 9.84 13.09
N ARG A 48 -15.72 9.35 13.85
CA ARG A 48 -15.46 8.36 14.90
C ARG A 48 -15.04 7.01 14.32
N GLY A 49 -15.64 6.59 13.21
CA GLY A 49 -15.25 5.37 12.52
C GLY A 49 -13.85 5.50 11.93
N PHE A 50 -13.55 6.63 11.29
CA PHE A 50 -12.21 6.94 10.76
C PHE A 50 -11.12 6.83 11.84
N PHE A 51 -11.30 7.45 13.02
CA PHE A 51 -10.30 7.37 14.08
C PHE A 51 -10.13 5.96 14.65
N ARG A 52 -11.22 5.19 14.77
CA ARG A 52 -11.14 3.78 15.17
C ARG A 52 -10.36 2.97 14.14
N TYR A 53 -10.64 3.19 12.86
CA TYR A 53 -9.94 2.55 11.75
C TYR A 53 -8.44 2.88 11.79
N MET A 54 -8.05 4.16 11.88
CA MET A 54 -6.64 4.55 11.97
C MET A 54 -5.92 3.93 13.18
N LYS A 55 -6.58 3.87 14.34
CA LYS A 55 -6.02 3.19 15.52
C LYS A 55 -5.84 1.69 15.26
N PHE A 56 -6.81 1.06 14.60
CA PHE A 56 -6.77 -0.36 14.27
C PHE A 56 -5.68 -0.68 13.24
N VAL A 57 -5.55 0.12 12.17
CA VAL A 57 -4.43 0.06 11.20
C VAL A 57 -3.09 0.14 11.93
N GLY A 58 -2.90 1.15 12.78
CA GLY A 58 -1.64 1.33 13.51
C GLY A 58 -1.30 0.16 14.43
N ALA A 59 -2.31 -0.37 15.15
CA ALA A 59 -2.13 -1.55 16.00
C ALA A 59 -1.81 -2.81 15.19
N PHE A 60 -2.50 -3.01 14.06
CA PHE A 60 -2.26 -4.13 13.17
C PHE A 60 -0.83 -4.10 12.59
N VAL A 61 -0.44 -2.98 11.99
CA VAL A 61 0.91 -2.80 11.43
C VAL A 61 1.98 -3.03 12.51
N SER A 62 1.78 -2.49 13.73
CA SER A 62 2.72 -2.69 14.85
C SER A 62 2.85 -4.16 15.29
N ALA A 63 1.83 -4.99 15.03
CA ALA A 63 1.85 -6.42 15.36
C ALA A 63 2.52 -7.27 14.26
N VAL A 64 2.36 -6.90 12.98
CA VAL A 64 2.94 -7.66 11.85
C VAL A 64 4.39 -7.26 11.53
N GLU A 65 4.77 -6.00 11.73
CA GLU A 65 6.11 -5.50 11.40
C GLU A 65 7.26 -6.25 12.11
N PRO A 66 7.14 -6.64 13.40
CA PRO A 66 8.19 -7.43 14.05
C PRO A 66 8.42 -8.82 13.44
N VAL A 67 7.44 -9.37 12.72
CA VAL A 67 7.53 -10.70 12.11
C VAL A 67 8.16 -10.61 10.72
N PHE A 68 7.67 -9.69 9.88
CA PHE A 68 8.11 -9.59 8.48
C PHE A 68 9.23 -8.58 8.25
N GLY A 69 9.43 -7.64 9.18
CA GLY A 69 10.22 -6.43 8.97
C GLY A 69 9.43 -5.32 8.29
N ALA A 70 9.80 -4.07 8.53
CA ALA A 70 9.05 -2.90 8.07
C ALA A 70 8.94 -2.83 6.54
N ALA A 71 10.06 -3.01 5.82
CA ALA A 71 10.05 -2.95 4.35
C ALA A 71 9.14 -4.02 3.73
N ASN A 72 9.28 -5.28 4.17
CA ASN A 72 8.47 -6.38 3.66
C ASN A 72 6.99 -6.23 4.06
N THR A 73 6.70 -5.77 5.28
CA THR A 73 5.32 -5.52 5.72
C THR A 73 4.63 -4.52 4.80
N GLN A 74 5.28 -3.38 4.53
CA GLN A 74 4.70 -2.38 3.63
C GLN A 74 4.54 -2.94 2.21
N THR A 75 5.51 -3.72 1.70
CA THR A 75 5.36 -4.37 0.40
C THR A 75 4.20 -5.38 0.37
N LEU A 76 4.06 -6.24 1.37
CA LEU A 76 2.98 -7.23 1.48
C LEU A 76 1.61 -6.55 1.57
N ILE A 77 1.50 -5.48 2.35
CA ILE A 77 0.28 -4.65 2.40
C ILE A 77 -0.05 -4.07 1.01
N GLY A 78 0.96 -3.56 0.30
CA GLY A 78 0.78 -3.05 -1.06
C GLY A 78 0.30 -4.13 -2.04
N LEU A 79 0.85 -5.34 -1.93
CA LEU A 79 0.43 -6.50 -2.72
C LEU A 79 -0.97 -7.00 -2.36
N ALA A 80 -1.37 -6.98 -1.08
CA ALA A 80 -2.74 -7.28 -0.66
C ALA A 80 -3.75 -6.22 -1.15
N SER A 81 -3.33 -4.95 -1.18
CA SER A 81 -4.14 -3.87 -1.76
C SER A 81 -4.35 -4.04 -3.28
N LEU A 82 -3.34 -4.59 -3.97
CA LEU A 82 -3.41 -4.94 -5.39
C LEU A 82 -4.42 -6.07 -5.64
N ILE A 83 -4.45 -7.12 -4.81
CA ILE A 83 -5.47 -8.19 -4.86
C ILE A 83 -6.88 -7.57 -4.82
N GLY A 84 -7.06 -6.57 -3.97
CA GLY A 84 -8.31 -5.83 -3.87
C GLY A 84 -8.60 -4.84 -5.01
N GLY A 85 -7.66 -4.61 -5.93
CA GLY A 85 -7.82 -3.62 -7.00
C GLY A 85 -7.61 -2.16 -6.56
N CYS A 86 -7.02 -1.91 -5.39
CA CYS A 86 -6.78 -0.55 -4.88
C CYS A 86 -5.40 -0.01 -5.30
N GLY A 87 -5.34 0.73 -6.41
CA GLY A 87 -4.12 1.40 -6.88
C GLY A 87 -3.53 2.39 -5.88
N TYR A 88 -4.38 3.13 -5.16
CA TYR A 88 -3.91 4.11 -4.15
C TYR A 88 -3.09 3.44 -3.03
N CYS A 89 -3.67 2.45 -2.36
CA CYS A 89 -2.98 1.72 -1.30
C CYS A 89 -1.83 0.87 -1.86
N GLY A 90 -2.05 0.20 -3.00
CA GLY A 90 -1.03 -0.65 -3.65
C GLY A 90 0.25 0.11 -3.96
N TYR A 91 0.14 1.24 -4.68
CA TYR A 91 1.31 2.05 -5.01
C TYR A 91 1.92 2.73 -3.78
N GLY A 92 1.10 3.31 -2.90
CA GLY A 92 1.60 3.99 -1.71
C GLY A 92 2.42 3.06 -0.81
N HIS A 93 1.92 1.87 -0.51
CA HIS A 93 2.58 0.91 0.37
C HIS A 93 3.79 0.23 -0.29
N THR A 94 3.74 -0.10 -1.58
CA THR A 94 4.95 -0.60 -2.27
C THR A 94 6.03 0.47 -2.40
N LEU A 95 5.67 1.75 -2.57
CA LEU A 95 6.64 2.85 -2.47
C LEU A 95 7.26 2.94 -1.06
N ALA A 96 6.45 2.82 -0.01
CA ALA A 96 6.95 2.81 1.37
C ALA A 96 7.94 1.67 1.62
N GLY A 97 7.61 0.44 1.19
CA GLY A 97 8.50 -0.71 1.29
C GLY A 97 9.81 -0.51 0.53
N ALA A 98 9.72 0.04 -0.68
CA ALA A 98 10.90 0.33 -1.50
C ALA A 98 11.80 1.41 -0.88
N LEU A 99 11.23 2.47 -0.30
CA LEU A 99 11.98 3.53 0.39
C LEU A 99 12.64 3.01 1.67
N LEU A 100 11.95 2.17 2.44
CA LEU A 100 12.50 1.55 3.65
C LEU A 100 13.70 0.66 3.32
N ARG A 101 13.58 -0.20 2.31
CA ARG A 101 14.69 -1.04 1.84
C ARG A 101 15.86 -0.18 1.34
N PHE A 102 15.59 0.78 0.47
CA PHE A 102 16.63 1.65 -0.09
C PHE A 102 17.36 2.43 1.00
N LYS A 103 16.66 2.85 2.05
CA LYS A 103 17.29 3.50 3.21
C LYS A 103 18.28 2.58 3.94
N GLU A 104 17.99 1.29 4.01
CA GLU A 104 18.80 0.31 4.73
C GLU A 104 19.97 -0.21 3.91
N THR A 105 19.77 -0.42 2.60
CA THR A 105 20.74 -1.14 1.75
C THR A 105 21.28 -0.34 0.58
N ASP A 106 20.73 0.85 0.29
CA ASP A 106 20.99 1.61 -0.95
C ASP A 106 20.65 0.84 -2.25
N GLU A 107 19.90 -0.26 -2.15
CA GLU A 107 19.46 -1.08 -3.28
C GLU A 107 18.01 -0.78 -3.68
N LEU A 108 17.75 -0.77 -4.99
CA LEU A 108 16.40 -0.57 -5.51
C LEU A 108 15.55 -1.85 -5.32
N HIS A 109 14.46 -1.70 -4.57
CA HIS A 109 13.52 -2.81 -4.32
C HIS A 109 12.74 -3.18 -5.60
N PRO A 110 12.70 -4.44 -6.07
CA PRO A 110 12.09 -4.79 -7.37
C PRO A 110 10.57 -4.56 -7.42
N VAL A 111 9.90 -4.60 -6.26
CA VAL A 111 8.48 -4.27 -6.13
C VAL A 111 8.35 -2.79 -5.74
N HIS A 112 7.77 -1.99 -6.64
CA HIS A 112 7.55 -0.56 -6.48
C HIS A 112 6.37 -0.12 -7.39
N PRO A 113 5.84 1.12 -7.28
CA PRO A 113 4.61 1.51 -7.96
C PRO A 113 4.53 1.15 -9.45
N HIS A 114 5.60 1.41 -10.22
CA HIS A 114 5.58 1.15 -11.66
C HIS A 114 5.72 -0.34 -11.98
N SER A 115 6.43 -1.13 -11.15
CA SER A 115 6.59 -2.57 -11.41
C SER A 115 5.32 -3.36 -11.13
N ILE A 116 4.46 -2.86 -10.23
CA ILE A 116 3.18 -3.50 -9.91
C ILE A 116 2.00 -2.97 -10.72
N ALA A 117 2.15 -1.84 -11.43
CA ALA A 117 1.05 -1.25 -12.22
C ALA A 117 0.50 -2.22 -13.27
N ALA A 118 1.38 -2.96 -13.94
CA ALA A 118 0.97 -3.95 -14.93
C ALA A 118 0.26 -5.17 -14.32
N LEU A 119 0.39 -5.40 -13.00
CA LEU A 119 -0.24 -6.55 -12.34
C LEU A 119 -1.77 -6.38 -12.20
N PHE A 120 -2.28 -5.15 -12.22
CA PHE A 120 -3.72 -4.88 -12.16
C PHE A 120 -4.50 -5.41 -13.38
N GLU A 121 -3.80 -5.69 -14.48
CA GLU A 121 -4.39 -6.15 -15.74
C GLU A 121 -4.18 -7.66 -15.98
N LEU A 122 -3.55 -8.35 -15.03
CA LEU A 122 -3.26 -9.77 -15.10
C LEU A 122 -4.34 -10.59 -14.38
N GLU A 123 -4.52 -11.82 -14.82
CA GLU A 123 -5.28 -12.82 -14.06
C GLU A 123 -4.47 -13.27 -12.84
N ASP A 124 -5.14 -13.72 -11.77
CA ASP A 124 -4.49 -14.00 -10.48
C ASP A 124 -3.30 -14.96 -10.57
N HIS A 125 -3.39 -15.99 -11.42
CA HIS A 125 -2.31 -16.95 -11.64
C HIS A 125 -1.06 -16.31 -12.28
N ASP A 126 -1.27 -15.42 -13.25
CA ASP A 126 -0.20 -14.69 -13.94
C ASP A 126 0.48 -13.68 -12.99
N VAL A 127 -0.26 -13.14 -12.02
CA VAL A 127 0.30 -12.26 -10.98
C VAL A 127 1.34 -12.99 -10.14
N ILE A 128 1.07 -14.24 -9.72
CA ILE A 128 2.00 -15.05 -8.93
C ILE A 128 3.30 -15.28 -9.69
N GLU A 129 3.22 -15.73 -10.95
CA GLU A 129 4.40 -15.94 -11.79
C GLU A 129 5.20 -14.65 -11.98
N ARG A 130 4.51 -13.53 -12.19
CA ARG A 130 5.17 -12.23 -12.37
C ARG A 130 5.86 -11.75 -11.10
N LEU A 131 5.26 -11.97 -9.93
CA LEU A 131 5.88 -11.68 -8.63
C LEU A 131 7.10 -12.56 -8.38
N ASP A 132 7.05 -13.85 -8.74
CA ASP A 132 8.19 -14.75 -8.64
C ASP A 132 9.37 -14.26 -9.47
N GLN A 133 9.11 -13.79 -10.70
CA GLN A 133 10.13 -13.19 -11.56
C GLN A 133 10.70 -11.89 -11.00
N LEU A 134 9.87 -11.00 -10.45
CA LEU A 134 10.32 -9.73 -9.87
C LEU A 134 11.21 -9.95 -8.65
N LEU A 135 10.90 -10.96 -7.84
CA LEU A 135 11.57 -11.24 -6.57
C LEU A 135 12.62 -12.36 -6.67
N ARG A 136 13.03 -12.73 -7.90
CA ARG A 136 13.98 -13.84 -8.13
C ARG A 136 15.41 -13.52 -7.68
N GLU A 137 15.76 -12.25 -7.62
CA GLU A 137 17.13 -11.80 -7.33
C GLU A 137 17.49 -12.13 -5.87
N PRO A 138 18.78 -12.39 -5.55
CA PRO A 138 19.20 -12.70 -4.20
C PRO A 138 18.81 -11.62 -3.19
N GLY A 139 18.42 -12.03 -1.98
CA GLY A 139 18.00 -11.12 -0.90
C GLY A 139 16.50 -10.85 -0.82
N TYR A 140 15.71 -11.42 -1.74
CA TYR A 140 14.24 -11.32 -1.75
C TYR A 140 13.53 -12.67 -1.53
N GLU A 141 14.25 -13.71 -1.12
CA GLU A 141 13.73 -15.08 -1.00
C GLU A 141 12.57 -15.18 -0.01
N ASP A 142 12.68 -14.51 1.14
CA ASP A 142 11.63 -14.48 2.17
C ASP A 142 10.39 -13.74 1.67
N LEU A 143 10.57 -12.54 1.12
CA LEU A 143 9.45 -11.76 0.57
C LEU A 143 8.78 -12.48 -0.60
N ARG A 144 9.54 -13.16 -1.45
CA ARG A 144 9.02 -14.00 -2.53
C ARG A 144 8.17 -15.13 -1.98
N ARG A 145 8.67 -15.87 -0.99
CA ARG A 145 7.91 -16.93 -0.31
C ARG A 145 6.62 -16.38 0.30
N GLN A 146 6.71 -15.28 1.04
CA GLN A 146 5.57 -14.67 1.74
C GLN A 146 4.51 -14.16 0.76
N ALA A 147 4.90 -13.44 -0.30
CA ALA A 147 3.98 -12.97 -1.33
C ALA A 147 3.27 -14.14 -2.04
N ASN A 148 4.00 -15.19 -2.42
CA ASN A 148 3.42 -16.39 -3.01
C ASN A 148 2.41 -17.06 -2.07
N ARG A 149 2.76 -17.25 -0.79
CA ARG A 149 1.87 -17.85 0.22
C ARG A 149 0.62 -17.00 0.42
N MET A 150 0.78 -15.69 0.52
CA MET A 150 -0.32 -14.73 0.69
C MET A 150 -1.34 -14.81 -0.47
N TYR A 151 -0.88 -14.85 -1.72
CA TYR A 151 -1.75 -15.04 -2.89
C TYR A 151 -2.45 -16.41 -2.87
N ARG A 152 -1.73 -17.48 -2.52
CA ARG A 152 -2.35 -18.82 -2.46
C ARG A 152 -3.38 -18.96 -1.33
N ILE A 153 -3.21 -18.24 -0.22
CA ILE A 153 -4.22 -18.12 0.83
C ILE A 153 -5.45 -17.38 0.29
N PHE A 154 -5.26 -16.24 -0.39
CA PHE A 154 -6.36 -15.50 -1.02
C PHE A 154 -7.16 -16.36 -2.01
N LEU A 155 -6.47 -17.12 -2.86
CA LEU A 155 -7.08 -18.02 -3.84
C LEU A 155 -7.67 -19.30 -3.23
N GLN A 156 -7.57 -19.49 -1.90
CA GLN A 156 -8.00 -20.70 -1.19
C GLN A 156 -7.28 -21.98 -1.67
N GLU A 157 -6.08 -21.84 -2.23
CA GLU A 157 -5.21 -22.95 -2.64
C GLU A 157 -4.27 -23.42 -1.53
N LEU A 158 -4.16 -22.64 -0.46
CA LEU A 158 -3.35 -22.92 0.72
C LEU A 158 -4.17 -22.58 1.97
N GLU A 159 -4.46 -23.60 2.77
CA GLU A 159 -5.01 -23.41 4.11
C GLU A 159 -3.90 -22.90 5.06
N PRO A 160 -4.13 -21.83 5.83
CA PRO A 160 -3.16 -21.35 6.83
C PRO A 160 -2.80 -22.45 7.83
N ALA A 161 -1.50 -22.73 7.99
CA ALA A 161 -1.02 -23.81 8.87
C ALA A 161 0.04 -23.35 9.87
N THR A 162 0.51 -22.11 9.76
CA THR A 162 1.53 -21.51 10.62
C THR A 162 1.11 -20.13 11.06
N GLU A 163 1.70 -19.61 12.13
CA GLU A 163 1.47 -18.22 12.58
C GLU A 163 1.83 -17.20 11.48
N GLU A 164 2.86 -17.47 10.68
CA GLU A 164 3.19 -16.64 9.51
C GLU A 164 2.02 -16.59 8.51
N ASP A 165 1.39 -17.74 8.22
CA ASP A 165 0.25 -17.82 7.31
C ASP A 165 -0.98 -17.11 7.84
N GLU A 166 -1.26 -17.24 9.13
CA GLU A 166 -2.37 -16.56 9.78
C GLU A 166 -2.21 -15.03 9.63
N LEU A 167 -1.01 -14.51 9.83
CA LEU A 167 -0.72 -13.09 9.65
C LEU A 167 -0.82 -12.65 8.18
N LEU A 168 -0.34 -13.47 7.23
CA LEU A 168 -0.51 -13.19 5.79
C LEU A 168 -1.99 -13.16 5.41
N GLY A 169 -2.80 -14.10 5.91
CA GLY A 169 -4.25 -14.12 5.73
C GLY A 169 -4.91 -12.87 6.29
N GLN A 170 -4.53 -12.45 7.51
CA GLN A 170 -5.05 -11.22 8.12
C GLN A 170 -4.66 -9.96 7.32
N ILE A 171 -3.46 -9.90 6.73
CA ILE A 171 -3.07 -8.80 5.83
C ILE A 171 -4.02 -8.75 4.62
N VAL A 172 -4.30 -9.90 3.99
CA VAL A 172 -5.24 -9.97 2.86
C VAL A 172 -6.63 -9.50 3.29
N GLU A 173 -7.20 -10.11 4.32
CA GLU A 173 -8.56 -9.80 4.79
C GLU A 173 -8.74 -8.33 5.12
N PHE A 174 -7.76 -7.74 5.81
CA PHE A 174 -7.83 -6.35 6.24
C PHE A 174 -7.77 -5.39 5.04
N TRP A 175 -6.86 -5.61 4.09
CA TRP A 175 -6.71 -4.70 2.95
C TRP A 175 -7.73 -4.95 1.84
N MET A 176 -8.36 -6.13 1.79
CA MET A 176 -9.54 -6.38 0.96
C MET A 176 -10.72 -5.48 1.34
N TRP A 177 -10.86 -5.11 2.61
CA TRP A 177 -11.90 -4.14 3.00
C TRP A 177 -11.63 -2.73 2.47
N THR A 178 -10.35 -2.36 2.29
CA THR A 178 -9.98 -1.00 1.81
C THR A 178 -10.31 -0.74 0.35
N VAL A 179 -10.70 -1.78 -0.39
CA VAL A 179 -11.18 -1.71 -1.77
C VAL A 179 -12.40 -0.80 -1.89
N GLU A 180 -13.30 -0.84 -0.90
CA GLU A 180 -14.53 -0.03 -0.88
C GLU A 180 -14.20 1.47 -0.97
N CYS A 181 -13.07 1.91 -0.41
CA CYS A 181 -12.65 3.31 -0.40
C CYS A 181 -12.17 3.81 -1.77
N SER A 182 -11.70 2.91 -2.64
CA SER A 182 -11.27 3.25 -4.00
C SER A 182 -12.41 3.21 -5.02
N ILE A 183 -13.43 2.38 -4.76
CA ILE A 183 -14.59 2.17 -5.63
C ILE A 183 -15.51 3.40 -5.64
N VAL A 184 -15.81 4.00 -4.48
CA VAL A 184 -16.86 5.02 -4.37
C VAL A 184 -16.46 6.37 -4.99
N GLU A 185 -15.18 6.73 -4.93
CA GLU A 185 -14.65 7.97 -5.54
C GLU A 185 -13.92 7.72 -6.87
N GLY A 186 -13.82 6.46 -7.32
CA GLY A 186 -13.13 6.11 -8.57
C GLY A 186 -11.68 6.61 -8.59
N VAL A 187 -11.00 6.60 -7.44
CA VAL A 187 -9.63 7.12 -7.28
C VAL A 187 -8.66 6.20 -8.01
N ARG A 188 -8.56 6.41 -9.31
CA ARG A 188 -7.50 5.88 -10.15
C ARG A 188 -6.35 6.86 -10.06
N ILE A 189 -5.27 6.41 -9.43
CA ILE A 189 -4.01 7.14 -9.44
C ILE A 189 -3.05 6.47 -10.40
N ALA A 190 -2.18 7.25 -11.01
CA ALA A 190 -1.02 6.72 -11.72
C ALA A 190 0.11 6.39 -10.73
N PRO A 191 1.03 5.47 -11.07
CA PRO A 191 2.17 5.12 -10.23
C PRO A 191 3.05 6.31 -9.79
N GLU A 192 3.19 7.33 -10.64
CA GLU A 192 3.92 8.58 -10.39
C GLU A 192 3.21 9.53 -9.42
N GLU A 193 1.92 9.36 -9.21
CA GLU A 193 1.11 10.15 -8.28
C GLU A 193 1.08 9.53 -6.88
N ALA A 194 1.70 8.36 -6.70
CA ALA A 194 1.72 7.65 -5.44
C ALA A 194 2.49 8.42 -4.36
N THR A 195 1.92 8.50 -3.16
CA THR A 195 2.61 9.01 -1.97
C THR A 195 2.73 7.91 -0.93
N SER A 196 3.86 7.83 -0.23
CA SER A 196 4.05 6.86 0.84
C SER A 196 3.07 7.16 1.99
N PRO A 197 2.31 6.18 2.51
CA PRO A 197 1.53 6.33 3.74
C PRO A 197 2.40 6.18 5.01
N HIS A 198 3.64 5.73 4.86
CA HIS A 198 4.60 5.54 5.94
C HIS A 198 5.49 6.79 6.15
N PRO A 199 5.88 7.14 7.41
CA PRO A 199 6.74 8.30 7.73
C PRO A 199 8.06 8.41 6.96
N VAL A 200 8.54 7.30 6.39
CA VAL A 200 9.73 7.28 5.52
C VAL A 200 9.61 8.26 4.34
N GLY A 201 8.40 8.52 3.86
CA GLY A 201 8.14 9.48 2.77
C GLY A 201 8.41 10.95 3.15
N ALA A 202 8.56 11.26 4.44
CA ALA A 202 8.89 12.60 4.91
C ALA A 202 10.38 12.94 4.74
N ASP A 203 11.24 11.92 4.57
CA ASP A 203 12.67 12.10 4.32
C ASP A 203 12.90 12.51 2.87
N LYS A 204 12.90 13.82 2.63
CA LYS A 204 13.07 14.39 1.28
C LYS A 204 14.39 13.99 0.63
N ALA A 205 15.46 13.88 1.42
CA ALA A 205 16.78 13.53 0.88
C ALA A 205 16.80 12.06 0.41
N LEU A 206 16.20 11.16 1.20
CA LEU A 206 16.01 9.77 0.80
C LEU A 206 15.16 9.64 -0.46
N VAL A 207 14.00 10.30 -0.51
CA VAL A 207 13.09 10.26 -1.66
C VAL A 207 13.78 10.75 -2.93
N GLN A 208 14.49 11.88 -2.86
CA GLN A 208 15.24 12.41 -4.01
C GLN A 208 16.34 11.46 -4.49
N ARG A 209 17.08 10.83 -3.57
CA ARG A 209 18.10 9.83 -3.91
C ARG A 209 17.49 8.59 -4.56
N TYR A 210 16.36 8.11 -4.03
CA TYR A 210 15.62 6.97 -4.57
C TYR A 210 15.12 7.27 -5.99
N GLU A 211 14.49 8.42 -6.20
CA GLU A 211 13.99 8.85 -7.52
C GLU A 211 15.13 8.98 -8.54
N ALA A 212 16.27 9.54 -8.13
CA ALA A 212 17.46 9.65 -8.99
C ALA A 212 18.02 8.26 -9.36
N ALA A 213 18.12 7.34 -8.40
CA ALA A 213 18.55 5.96 -8.64
C ALA A 213 17.61 5.24 -9.62
N ARG A 214 16.28 5.42 -9.45
CA ARG A 214 15.27 4.89 -10.38
C ARG A 214 15.34 5.48 -11.77
N ALA A 215 15.61 6.78 -11.89
CA ALA A 215 15.79 7.43 -13.18
C ALA A 215 17.02 6.89 -13.92
N ALA A 216 18.11 6.66 -13.19
CA ALA A 216 19.33 6.06 -13.74
C ALA A 216 19.08 4.63 -14.25
N GLU A 217 18.41 3.78 -13.45
CA GLU A 217 18.04 2.41 -13.84
C GLU A 217 17.26 2.38 -15.16
N ARG A 218 16.26 3.26 -15.32
CA ARG A 218 15.48 3.37 -16.56
C ARG A 218 16.27 3.88 -17.77
N SER A 219 17.38 4.57 -17.56
CA SER A 219 18.22 5.07 -18.65
C SER A 219 19.23 4.02 -19.15
N THR A 220 19.45 2.97 -18.35
CA THR A 220 20.43 1.90 -18.62
C THR A 220 19.83 0.61 -19.16
N GLY A 221 18.51 0.44 -19.06
CA GLY A 221 17.76 -0.70 -19.61
C GLY A 221 17.03 -0.34 -20.89
#